data_AF-A0A9W9F5N6-F1
#
_entry.id   AF-A0A9W9F5N6-F1
#
_cell.length_a   1.000
_cell.length_b   1.000
_cell.length_c   1.000
_cell.angle_alpha   90.00
_cell.angle_beta   90.00
_cell.angle_gamma   90.00
#
_symmetry.space_group_name_H-M   'P 1'
#
loop_
_entity.id
_entity.type
_entity.pdbx_description
1 polymer ?
#
loop_
_entity_poly.entity_id
_entity_poly.type
_entity_poly.pdbx_seq_one_letter_code
_entity_poly.pdbx_strand_id
1 'polypeptide(L)'
;MTSIGAVAKKLTSKVPDILKKKTKSQKRDKIDKKERKGLEKVKNNNQESHDKVKQKKLDEIYKIEKEESKKIDKPHNKQRVDVKRRDLESGVILPADWTDAERDVGPQDLDAQIARCKKRIRDNYWNSLFVDRLRVLQGLKRAREGLRAMFPGVSDDVADRLKFLADLDVQLSQDGDKHQVQYTVQAIMTAYQTYNLGWIPGYVTYWSGGQQLSEPRAFDWHEFLMWNHYYHGWRDFWVEGVPIALRCILPPPDYTLPPSRRNVDLTRPQREYPLYHSHVPRVAVAAKLPHAGEEKISRDIPVTPGPKRTSVPLDTRTPYKHMFIWLNDDTGSDICTITERDKDDLVAQTSSRRPNAPHRCLGPPLLGYIRVASASGESHFEPVVALEINCRSEDGDLMLKKWDVIEVAIAPDNNDFC
;
A
#
# COMPACT_ATOMS: atom_id res chain seq x y z
N MET A 1 79.59 21.93 24.70
CA MET A 1 79.23 21.52 23.33
C MET A 1 79.28 20.01 23.29
N THR A 2 78.13 19.39 23.53
CA THR A 2 78.02 18.06 24.12
C THR A 2 77.99 16.98 23.04
N SER A 3 78.89 16.03 23.22
CA SER A 3 79.04 14.74 22.57
C SER A 3 78.11 13.69 23.20
N ILE A 4 78.20 12.45 22.68
CA ILE A 4 77.76 11.15 23.24
C ILE A 4 76.34 10.75 22.81
N GLY A 5 76.05 9.55 22.29
CA GLY A 5 76.86 8.35 22.13
C GLY A 5 75.99 7.13 21.79
N ALA A 6 76.65 6.10 21.29
CA ALA A 6 76.14 4.81 20.84
C ALA A 6 75.25 4.04 21.83
N VAL A 7 74.31 3.26 21.32
CA VAL A 7 74.05 1.88 21.79
C VAL A 7 73.56 1.01 20.62
N ALA A 8 74.47 0.21 20.07
CA ALA A 8 74.14 -0.97 19.28
C ALA A 8 74.27 -2.20 20.18
N LYS A 9 73.18 -2.93 20.43
CA LYS A 9 73.19 -4.25 21.08
C LYS A 9 72.39 -5.25 20.24
N LYS A 10 73.15 -6.01 19.44
CA LYS A 10 73.19 -7.48 19.40
C LYS A 10 71.92 -8.22 19.90
N LEU A 11 71.18 -8.81 18.96
CA LEU A 11 70.34 -9.98 19.22
C LEU A 11 70.32 -10.88 17.98
N THR A 12 71.26 -11.82 17.98
CA THR A 12 71.24 -13.07 17.22
C THR A 12 70.23 -14.02 17.85
N SER A 13 69.34 -14.65 17.07
CA SER A 13 69.22 -16.12 17.07
C SER A 13 68.11 -16.64 16.13
N LYS A 14 68.49 -17.65 15.35
CA LYS A 14 67.68 -18.81 14.90
C LYS A 14 66.47 -18.54 14.00
N VAL A 15 66.73 -18.57 12.69
CA VAL A 15 65.74 -18.98 11.67
C VAL A 15 65.83 -20.50 11.52
N PRO A 16 64.75 -21.27 11.75
CA PRO A 16 64.71 -22.70 11.46
C PRO A 16 64.28 -22.95 10.01
N ASP A 17 64.80 -24.07 9.47
CA ASP A 17 64.46 -24.69 8.20
C ASP A 17 62.95 -24.76 7.91
N ILE A 18 62.46 -23.89 7.02
CA ILE A 18 61.13 -24.00 6.38
C ILE A 18 61.33 -24.14 4.86
N LEU A 19 62.01 -25.21 4.43
CA LEU A 19 62.24 -25.45 3.00
C LEU A 19 62.02 -26.90 2.54
N LYS A 20 61.27 -27.72 3.29
CA LYS A 20 60.87 -29.08 2.87
C LYS A 20 59.39 -29.45 3.02
N LYS A 21 58.47 -28.47 3.00
CA LYS A 21 57.00 -28.74 2.99
C LYS A 21 56.24 -28.23 1.75
N LYS A 22 56.93 -27.78 0.69
CA LYS A 22 56.27 -27.21 -0.50
C LYS A 22 55.64 -28.22 -1.48
N THR A 23 55.86 -29.53 -1.32
CA THR A 23 55.35 -30.54 -2.29
C THR A 23 54.07 -31.29 -1.88
N LYS A 24 53.58 -31.16 -0.64
CA LYS A 24 52.28 -31.74 -0.23
C LYS A 24 51.10 -30.76 -0.25
N SER A 25 51.34 -29.44 -0.20
CA SER A 25 50.27 -28.42 -0.26
C SER A 25 49.66 -28.31 -1.67
N GLN A 26 50.48 -28.32 -2.72
CA GLN A 26 50.01 -28.21 -4.10
C GLN A 26 49.15 -29.40 -4.58
N LYS A 27 49.18 -30.54 -3.88
CA LYS A 27 48.34 -31.70 -4.20
C LYS A 27 46.95 -31.61 -3.56
N ARG A 28 46.80 -30.92 -2.41
CA ARG A 28 45.50 -30.66 -1.76
C ARG A 28 44.73 -29.55 -2.48
N ASP A 29 45.40 -28.47 -2.88
CA ASP A 29 44.77 -27.37 -3.63
C ASP A 29 44.20 -27.81 -4.99
N LYS A 30 44.76 -28.86 -5.61
CA LYS A 30 44.25 -29.43 -6.88
C LYS A 30 43.03 -30.34 -6.68
N ILE A 31 42.88 -30.97 -5.51
CA ILE A 31 41.72 -31.82 -5.20
C ILE A 31 40.53 -30.92 -4.85
N ASP A 32 40.72 -29.90 -4.01
CA ASP A 32 39.67 -28.96 -3.61
C ASP A 32 39.13 -28.14 -4.79
N LYS A 33 39.98 -27.81 -5.77
CA LYS A 33 39.57 -27.10 -6.99
C LYS A 33 38.76 -27.99 -7.95
N LYS A 34 38.97 -29.32 -7.92
CA LYS A 34 38.20 -30.27 -8.73
C LYS A 34 36.83 -30.55 -8.09
N GLU A 35 36.75 -30.63 -6.77
CA GLU A 35 35.48 -30.79 -6.04
C GLU A 35 34.61 -29.52 -6.11
N ARG A 36 35.20 -28.32 -5.99
CA ARG A 36 34.45 -27.06 -6.19
C ARG A 36 33.84 -26.95 -7.58
N LYS A 37 34.57 -27.33 -8.64
CA LYS A 37 34.04 -27.33 -10.02
C LYS A 37 32.93 -28.38 -10.23
N GLY A 38 32.93 -29.47 -9.48
CA GLY A 38 31.86 -30.46 -9.49
C GLY A 38 30.58 -29.93 -8.83
N LEU A 39 30.70 -29.33 -7.64
CA LEU A 39 29.59 -28.75 -6.89
C LEU A 39 28.94 -27.56 -7.61
N GLU A 40 29.73 -26.73 -8.28
CA GLU A 40 29.22 -25.57 -9.04
C GLU A 40 28.42 -26.00 -10.29
N LYS A 41 28.84 -27.08 -10.97
CA LYS A 41 28.04 -27.68 -12.06
C LYS A 41 26.73 -28.29 -11.57
N VAL A 42 26.72 -28.94 -10.40
CA VAL A 42 25.49 -29.50 -9.82
C VAL A 42 24.51 -28.40 -9.42
N LYS A 43 25.00 -27.29 -8.85
CA LYS A 43 24.16 -26.13 -8.51
C LYS A 43 23.53 -25.46 -9.74
N ASN A 44 24.31 -25.26 -10.80
CA ASN A 44 23.80 -24.65 -12.03
C ASN A 44 22.75 -25.53 -12.73
N ASN A 45 22.94 -26.85 -12.76
CA ASN A 45 21.96 -27.77 -13.36
C ASN A 45 20.65 -27.84 -12.56
N ASN A 46 20.71 -27.78 -11.22
CA ASN A 46 19.51 -27.74 -10.40
C ASN A 46 18.74 -26.41 -10.56
N GLN A 47 19.45 -25.28 -10.64
CA GLN A 47 18.85 -23.97 -10.85
C GLN A 47 18.15 -23.89 -12.21
N GLU A 48 18.79 -24.36 -13.28
CA GLU A 48 18.19 -24.37 -14.62
C GLU A 48 16.95 -25.28 -14.70
N SER A 49 16.91 -26.37 -13.92
CA SER A 49 15.71 -27.22 -13.83
C SER A 49 14.56 -26.50 -13.10
N HIS A 50 14.88 -25.73 -12.07
CA HIS A 50 13.89 -25.04 -11.24
C HIS A 50 13.28 -23.85 -11.99
N ASP A 51 14.08 -23.14 -12.78
CA ASP A 51 13.62 -22.01 -13.61
C ASP A 51 12.75 -22.50 -14.79
N LYS A 52 13.08 -23.65 -15.39
CA LYS A 52 12.22 -24.30 -16.40
C LYS A 52 10.86 -24.75 -15.84
N VAL A 53 10.81 -25.19 -14.58
CA VAL A 53 9.55 -25.57 -13.91
C VAL A 53 8.73 -24.32 -13.57
N LYS A 54 9.37 -23.23 -13.12
CA LYS A 54 8.68 -21.95 -12.86
C LYS A 54 8.08 -21.37 -14.14
N GLN A 55 8.82 -21.36 -15.25
CA GLN A 55 8.33 -20.83 -16.51
C GLN A 55 7.11 -21.61 -17.04
N LYS A 56 7.16 -22.96 -16.98
CA LYS A 56 6.01 -23.80 -17.38
C LYS A 56 4.74 -23.52 -16.59
N LYS A 57 4.86 -23.28 -15.27
CA LYS A 57 3.71 -22.93 -14.43
C LYS A 57 3.14 -21.55 -14.80
N LEU A 58 4.01 -20.59 -15.11
CA LEU A 58 3.60 -19.25 -15.53
C LEU A 58 2.83 -19.29 -16.86
N ASP A 59 3.33 -20.04 -17.84
CA ASP A 59 2.70 -20.20 -19.15
C ASP A 59 1.33 -20.90 -19.04
N GLU A 60 1.16 -21.82 -18.08
CA GLU A 60 -0.11 -22.51 -17.81
C GLU A 60 -1.16 -21.56 -17.19
N ILE A 61 -0.75 -20.69 -16.25
CA ILE A 61 -1.60 -19.64 -15.67
C ILE A 61 -2.10 -18.69 -16.76
N TYR A 62 -1.19 -18.18 -17.62
CA TYR A 62 -1.57 -17.30 -18.73
C TYR A 62 -2.55 -17.95 -19.70
N LYS A 63 -2.45 -19.27 -19.90
CA LYS A 63 -3.37 -20.01 -20.78
C LYS A 63 -4.77 -20.11 -20.15
N ILE A 64 -4.86 -20.33 -18.84
CA ILE A 64 -6.12 -20.36 -18.09
C ILE A 64 -6.82 -19.00 -18.16
N GLU A 65 -6.12 -17.90 -17.86
CA GLU A 65 -6.69 -16.54 -17.92
C GLU A 65 -7.17 -16.16 -19.33
N LYS A 66 -6.44 -16.60 -20.37
CA LYS A 66 -6.82 -16.39 -21.77
C LYS A 66 -8.04 -17.21 -22.19
N GLU A 67 -8.29 -18.35 -21.57
CA GLU A 67 -9.49 -19.16 -21.82
C GLU A 67 -10.70 -18.68 -20.99
N GLU A 68 -10.48 -18.19 -19.77
CA GLU A 68 -11.53 -17.61 -18.93
C GLU A 68 -12.05 -16.28 -19.49
N SER A 69 -11.17 -15.43 -20.02
CA SER A 69 -11.55 -14.20 -20.70
C SER A 69 -12.38 -14.41 -21.97
N LYS A 70 -12.35 -15.61 -22.57
CA LYS A 70 -13.21 -15.98 -23.72
C LYS A 70 -14.60 -16.49 -23.32
N LYS A 71 -14.83 -16.80 -22.03
CA LYS A 71 -16.09 -17.38 -21.52
C LYS A 71 -17.01 -16.37 -20.83
N ILE A 72 -16.65 -15.09 -20.82
CA ILE A 72 -17.55 -14.03 -20.33
C ILE A 72 -18.61 -13.80 -21.39
N ASP A 73 -19.74 -14.47 -21.25
CA ASP A 73 -20.94 -14.21 -22.05
C ASP A 73 -21.34 -12.74 -21.89
N LYS A 74 -21.48 -12.05 -23.04
CA LYS A 74 -21.93 -10.67 -23.09
C LYS A 74 -23.28 -10.58 -22.36
N PRO A 75 -23.42 -9.72 -21.33
CA PRO A 75 -24.67 -9.61 -20.61
C PRO A 75 -25.80 -9.25 -21.59
N HIS A 76 -26.87 -10.04 -21.57
CA HIS A 76 -28.12 -9.74 -22.26
C HIS A 76 -28.68 -8.42 -21.72
N ASN A 77 -28.43 -7.35 -22.46
CA ASN A 77 -28.85 -6.00 -22.15
C ASN A 77 -30.37 -5.92 -22.31
N LYS A 78 -31.09 -5.90 -21.18
CA LYS A 78 -32.53 -5.62 -21.17
C LYS A 78 -32.76 -4.24 -21.77
N GLN A 79 -33.60 -4.17 -22.79
CA GLN A 79 -33.95 -2.97 -23.54
C GLN A 79 -34.27 -1.81 -22.59
N ARG A 80 -33.33 -0.87 -22.48
CA ARG A 80 -33.58 0.46 -21.93
C ARG A 80 -34.25 1.28 -23.04
N VAL A 81 -35.29 2.01 -22.67
CA VAL A 81 -36.09 2.86 -23.54
C VAL A 81 -35.18 3.87 -24.27
N ASP A 82 -35.27 3.89 -25.60
CA ASP A 82 -34.44 4.70 -26.51
C ASP A 82 -34.72 6.20 -26.36
N VAL A 83 -34.08 6.86 -25.40
CA VAL A 83 -33.98 8.32 -25.39
C VAL A 83 -32.81 8.71 -26.29
N LYS A 84 -33.11 9.11 -27.53
CA LYS A 84 -32.11 9.67 -28.46
C LYS A 84 -31.46 10.90 -27.84
N ARG A 85 -30.22 10.78 -27.36
CA ARG A 85 -29.40 11.93 -26.94
C ARG A 85 -28.84 12.59 -28.19
N ARG A 86 -29.09 13.89 -28.33
CA ARG A 86 -28.50 14.71 -29.39
C ARG A 86 -27.27 15.39 -28.80
N ASP A 87 -26.14 15.31 -29.49
CA ASP A 87 -24.99 16.15 -29.18
C ASP A 87 -25.39 17.62 -29.37
N LEU A 88 -25.17 18.44 -28.34
CA LEU A 88 -25.56 19.85 -28.32
C LEU A 88 -24.73 20.69 -29.29
N GLU A 89 -23.48 20.28 -29.56
CA GLU A 89 -22.57 21.06 -30.42
C GLU A 89 -22.69 20.66 -31.89
N SER A 90 -22.71 19.36 -32.17
CA SER A 90 -22.69 18.86 -33.55
C SER A 90 -24.08 18.59 -34.13
N GLY A 91 -25.12 18.53 -33.29
CA GLY A 91 -26.47 18.10 -33.69
C GLY A 91 -26.59 16.62 -34.05
N VAL A 92 -25.50 15.83 -33.93
CA VAL A 92 -25.47 14.40 -34.24
C VAL A 92 -26.31 13.63 -33.22
N ILE A 93 -27.15 12.71 -33.70
CA ILE A 93 -27.90 11.80 -32.86
C ILE A 93 -26.96 10.66 -32.44
N LEU A 94 -26.67 10.58 -31.15
CA LEU A 94 -25.85 9.50 -30.61
C LEU A 94 -26.69 8.21 -30.47
N PRO A 95 -26.09 7.02 -30.68
CA PRO A 95 -26.72 5.75 -30.33
C PRO A 95 -27.20 5.73 -28.87
N ALA A 96 -28.31 5.05 -28.58
CA ALA A 96 -28.88 5.00 -27.24
C ALA A 96 -27.96 4.33 -26.20
N ASP A 97 -27.07 3.45 -26.64
CA ASP A 97 -26.07 2.74 -25.84
C ASP A 97 -24.71 3.45 -25.81
N TRP A 98 -24.59 4.62 -26.44
CA TRP A 98 -23.33 5.36 -26.48
C TRP A 98 -22.95 5.86 -25.07
N THR A 99 -21.69 5.63 -24.70
CA THR A 99 -21.10 6.16 -23.46
C THR A 99 -19.79 6.89 -23.78
N ASP A 100 -19.50 7.93 -23.01
CA ASP A 100 -18.21 8.63 -22.98
C ASP A 100 -17.06 7.70 -22.52
N ALA A 101 -17.39 6.69 -21.73
CA ALA A 101 -16.53 5.56 -21.45
C ALA A 101 -16.36 4.69 -22.72
N GLU A 102 -15.15 4.66 -23.29
CA GLU A 102 -14.78 3.73 -24.38
C GLU A 102 -14.55 2.34 -23.78
N ARG A 103 -15.64 1.61 -23.51
CA ARG A 103 -15.63 0.31 -22.80
C ARG A 103 -14.86 -0.79 -23.52
N ASP A 104 -14.62 -0.64 -24.82
CA ASP A 104 -13.89 -1.60 -25.66
C ASP A 104 -12.38 -1.44 -25.59
N VAL A 105 -11.89 -0.34 -25.00
CA VAL A 105 -10.45 -0.09 -24.83
C VAL A 105 -10.12 -0.09 -23.34
N GLY A 106 -9.10 -0.86 -22.95
CA GLY A 106 -8.64 -0.88 -21.57
C GLY A 106 -8.17 0.52 -21.13
N PRO A 107 -8.47 0.96 -19.89
CA PRO A 107 -8.09 2.29 -19.40
C PRO A 107 -6.57 2.50 -19.33
N GLN A 108 -5.79 1.41 -19.34
CA GLN A 108 -4.33 1.45 -19.32
C GLN A 108 -3.68 1.46 -20.71
N ASP A 109 -4.43 1.13 -21.77
CA ASP A 109 -3.93 1.13 -23.14
C ASP A 109 -4.05 2.54 -23.74
N LEU A 110 -3.09 3.40 -23.40
CA LEU A 110 -3.04 4.79 -23.86
C LEU A 110 -3.01 4.89 -25.39
N ASP A 111 -2.35 3.95 -26.08
CA ASP A 111 -2.24 3.97 -27.53
C ASP A 111 -3.57 3.68 -28.22
N ALA A 112 -4.27 2.64 -27.76
CA ALA A 112 -5.61 2.35 -28.25
C ALA A 112 -6.59 3.49 -27.93
N GLN A 113 -6.50 4.11 -26.75
CA GLN A 113 -7.34 5.26 -26.40
C GLN A 113 -7.05 6.49 -27.27
N ILE A 114 -5.79 6.79 -27.53
CA ILE A 114 -5.38 7.87 -28.45
C ILE A 114 -5.89 7.60 -29.86
N ALA A 115 -5.73 6.38 -30.36
CA ALA A 115 -6.22 5.99 -31.68
C ALA A 115 -7.74 6.12 -31.77
N ARG A 116 -8.46 5.76 -30.69
CA ARG A 116 -9.91 5.87 -30.60
C ARG A 116 -10.36 7.33 -30.59
N CYS A 117 -9.73 8.20 -29.81
CA CYS A 117 -10.04 9.64 -29.80
C CYS A 117 -9.84 10.24 -31.21
N LYS A 118 -8.73 9.92 -31.89
CA LYS A 118 -8.48 10.37 -33.27
C LYS A 118 -9.56 9.91 -34.25
N LYS A 119 -10.08 8.68 -34.08
CA LYS A 119 -11.19 8.17 -34.88
C LYS A 119 -12.48 8.95 -34.61
N ARG A 120 -12.84 9.18 -33.34
CA ARG A 120 -14.04 9.94 -32.95
C ARG A 120 -14.03 11.37 -33.48
N ILE A 121 -12.87 12.04 -33.38
CA ILE A 121 -12.66 13.37 -33.96
C ILE A 121 -12.88 13.37 -35.47
N ARG A 122 -12.32 12.37 -36.19
CA ARG A 122 -12.50 12.24 -37.64
C ARG A 122 -13.96 12.02 -38.03
N ASP A 123 -14.68 11.23 -37.24
CA ASP A 123 -16.09 10.92 -37.46
C ASP A 123 -17.04 12.05 -36.95
N ASN A 124 -16.47 13.17 -36.46
CA ASN A 124 -17.16 14.33 -35.89
C ASN A 124 -18.10 14.00 -34.71
N TYR A 125 -17.75 12.98 -33.91
CA TYR A 125 -18.45 12.69 -32.66
C TYR A 125 -17.88 13.57 -31.54
N TRP A 126 -18.69 14.52 -31.05
CA TRP A 126 -18.39 15.35 -29.87
C TRP A 126 -16.94 15.87 -29.84
N ASN A 127 -16.58 16.58 -30.90
CA ASN A 127 -15.20 16.88 -31.25
C ASN A 127 -14.43 17.59 -30.12
N SER A 128 -15.05 18.57 -29.46
CA SER A 128 -14.49 19.29 -28.31
C SER A 128 -14.00 18.35 -27.20
N LEU A 129 -14.88 17.46 -26.73
CA LEU A 129 -14.59 16.47 -25.69
C LEU A 129 -13.41 15.57 -26.06
N PHE A 130 -13.40 15.03 -27.29
CA PHE A 130 -12.34 14.11 -27.71
C PHE A 130 -11.03 14.83 -28.04
N VAL A 131 -11.04 16.11 -28.43
CA VAL A 131 -9.83 16.94 -28.59
C VAL A 131 -9.16 17.15 -27.24
N ASP A 132 -9.92 17.53 -26.21
CA ASP A 132 -9.36 17.72 -24.88
C ASP A 132 -8.88 16.40 -24.28
N ARG A 133 -9.66 15.33 -24.40
CA ARG A 133 -9.24 13.98 -23.98
C ARG A 133 -7.98 13.52 -24.71
N LEU A 134 -7.87 13.75 -26.02
CA LEU A 134 -6.68 13.42 -26.80
C LEU A 134 -5.45 14.18 -26.29
N ARG A 135 -5.59 15.47 -25.96
CA ARG A 135 -4.52 16.29 -25.38
C ARG A 135 -4.02 15.70 -24.06
N VAL A 136 -4.94 15.34 -23.16
CA VAL A 136 -4.61 14.70 -21.87
C VAL A 136 -3.90 13.37 -22.08
N LEU A 137 -4.44 12.48 -22.91
CA LEU A 137 -3.84 11.17 -23.19
C LEU A 137 -2.45 11.27 -23.82
N GLN A 138 -2.23 12.23 -24.73
CA GLN A 138 -0.91 12.50 -25.30
C GLN A 138 0.08 13.06 -24.28
N GLY A 139 -0.39 13.86 -23.31
CA GLY A 139 0.41 14.28 -22.16
C GLY A 139 0.84 13.09 -21.31
N LEU A 140 -0.11 12.23 -20.92
CA LEU A 140 0.14 11.02 -20.15
C LEU A 140 1.10 10.07 -20.87
N LYS A 141 0.92 9.86 -22.18
CA LYS A 141 1.82 9.02 -22.98
C LYS A 141 3.25 9.55 -22.97
N ARG A 142 3.46 10.85 -23.18
CA ARG A 142 4.79 11.47 -23.13
C ARG A 142 5.42 11.35 -21.74
N ALA A 143 4.63 11.54 -20.68
CA ALA A 143 5.10 11.35 -19.31
C ALA A 143 5.56 9.91 -19.07
N ARG A 144 4.76 8.91 -19.48
CA ARG A 144 5.09 7.49 -19.37
C ARG A 144 6.32 7.09 -20.20
N GLU A 145 6.45 7.62 -21.41
CA GLU A 145 7.65 7.44 -22.24
C GLU A 145 8.89 8.05 -21.58
N GLY A 146 8.76 9.23 -20.97
CA GLY A 146 9.82 9.85 -20.17
C GLY A 146 10.24 8.98 -18.98
N LEU A 147 9.28 8.40 -18.26
CA LEU A 147 9.53 7.46 -17.17
C LEU A 147 10.25 6.20 -17.64
N ARG A 148 9.81 5.59 -18.74
CA ARG A 148 10.48 4.43 -19.36
C ARG A 148 11.92 4.75 -19.78
N ALA A 149 12.16 5.97 -20.27
CA ALA A 149 13.50 6.41 -20.63
C ALA A 149 14.40 6.57 -19.40
N MET A 150 13.86 7.04 -18.27
CA MET A 150 14.60 7.14 -17.00
C MET A 150 14.87 5.77 -16.36
N PHE A 151 13.94 4.82 -16.50
CA PHE A 151 14.06 3.48 -15.92
C PHE A 151 13.93 2.40 -17.02
N PRO A 152 14.98 2.18 -17.82
CA PRO A 152 14.93 1.16 -18.88
C PRO A 152 14.87 -0.25 -18.27
N GLY A 153 13.93 -1.07 -18.75
CA GLY A 153 13.82 -2.49 -18.38
C GLY A 153 12.92 -2.80 -17.19
N VAL A 154 12.36 -1.79 -16.51
CA VAL A 154 11.33 -2.00 -15.47
C VAL A 154 9.92 -1.92 -16.06
N SER A 155 8.95 -2.55 -15.40
CA SER A 155 7.53 -2.41 -15.72
C SER A 155 7.04 -0.99 -15.43
N ASP A 156 6.00 -0.53 -16.13
CA ASP A 156 5.45 0.81 -15.93
C ASP A 156 5.03 1.09 -14.49
N ASP A 157 4.37 0.14 -13.83
CA ASP A 157 3.98 0.28 -12.42
C ASP A 157 5.19 0.51 -11.50
N VAL A 158 6.32 -0.13 -11.79
CA VAL A 158 7.58 0.04 -11.04
C VAL A 158 8.22 1.38 -11.38
N ALA A 159 8.16 1.83 -12.64
CA ALA A 159 8.67 3.15 -13.03
C ALA A 159 7.89 4.29 -12.36
N ASP A 160 6.55 4.20 -12.36
CA ASP A 160 5.66 5.15 -11.67
C ASP A 160 5.97 5.15 -10.17
N ARG A 161 6.11 3.97 -9.57
CA ARG A 161 6.46 3.83 -8.14
C ARG A 161 7.86 4.37 -7.83
N LEU A 162 8.86 4.11 -8.66
CA LEU A 162 10.22 4.65 -8.50
C LEU A 162 10.23 6.16 -8.57
N LYS A 163 9.46 6.77 -9.49
CA LYS A 163 9.30 8.23 -9.53
C LYS A 163 8.61 8.74 -8.27
N PHE A 164 7.56 8.08 -7.80
CA PHE A 164 6.89 8.44 -6.56
C PHE A 164 7.88 8.46 -5.38
N LEU A 165 8.68 7.39 -5.23
CA LEU A 165 9.65 7.26 -4.14
C LEU A 165 10.79 8.28 -4.27
N ALA A 166 11.25 8.59 -5.48
CA ALA A 166 12.26 9.61 -5.72
C ALA A 166 11.77 11.02 -5.35
N ASP A 167 10.55 11.38 -5.76
CA ASP A 167 9.95 12.66 -5.39
C ASP A 167 9.74 12.74 -3.85
N LEU A 168 9.36 11.62 -3.21
CA LEU A 168 9.21 11.53 -1.75
C LEU A 168 10.56 11.69 -1.03
N ASP A 169 11.64 11.06 -1.50
CA ASP A 169 12.99 11.18 -0.94
C ASP A 169 13.48 12.65 -0.97
N VAL A 170 13.19 13.38 -2.04
CA VAL A 170 13.47 14.81 -2.15
C VAL A 170 12.68 15.60 -1.11
N GLN A 171 11.37 15.35 -0.96
CA GLN A 171 10.56 16.06 0.04
C GLN A 171 11.01 15.73 1.47
N LEU A 172 11.25 14.45 1.79
CA LEU A 172 11.73 14.04 3.11
C LEU A 172 13.06 14.73 3.48
N SER A 173 13.96 14.90 2.50
CA SER A 173 15.20 15.66 2.69
C SER A 173 14.96 17.13 3.03
N GLN A 174 13.93 17.74 2.45
CA GLN A 174 13.57 19.15 2.65
C GLN A 174 12.86 19.35 3.99
N ASP A 175 11.96 18.43 4.35
CA ASP A 175 11.13 18.50 5.56
C ASP A 175 11.84 17.97 6.82
N GLY A 176 13.06 17.45 6.68
CA GLY A 176 13.87 16.94 7.79
C GLY A 176 13.48 15.54 8.29
N ASP A 177 12.78 14.76 7.46
CA ASP A 177 12.42 13.36 7.69
C ASP A 177 11.94 13.05 9.12
N LYS A 178 10.87 13.72 9.55
CA LYS A 178 10.29 13.63 10.91
C LYS A 178 10.05 12.18 11.36
N HIS A 179 9.71 11.29 10.44
CA HIS A 179 9.43 9.88 10.69
C HIS A 179 10.61 8.94 10.45
N GLN A 180 11.77 9.46 10.05
CA GLN A 180 13.00 8.69 9.78
C GLN A 180 12.84 7.64 8.67
N VAL A 181 11.90 7.86 7.73
CA VAL A 181 11.56 6.88 6.69
C VAL A 181 12.43 7.00 5.44
N GLN A 182 13.22 8.06 5.31
CA GLN A 182 14.00 8.34 4.10
C GLN A 182 14.94 7.18 3.76
N TYR A 183 15.63 6.64 4.77
CA TYR A 183 16.53 5.51 4.58
C TYR A 183 15.79 4.26 4.06
N THR A 184 14.59 3.98 4.59
CA THR A 184 13.73 2.90 4.09
C THR A 184 13.25 3.15 2.66
N VAL A 185 12.87 4.37 2.31
CA VAL A 185 12.49 4.75 0.94
C VAL A 185 13.63 4.47 -0.05
N GLN A 186 14.86 4.89 0.29
CA GLN A 186 16.05 4.64 -0.53
C GLN A 186 16.36 3.14 -0.69
N ALA A 187 16.17 2.36 0.37
CA ALA A 187 16.33 0.91 0.32
C ALA A 187 15.32 0.25 -0.63
N ILE A 188 14.06 0.67 -0.59
CA ILE A 188 13.00 0.17 -1.49
C ILE A 188 13.31 0.54 -2.94
N MET A 189 13.73 1.79 -3.21
CA MET A 189 14.16 2.22 -4.55
C MET A 189 15.30 1.34 -5.07
N THR A 190 16.30 1.07 -4.24
CA THR A 190 17.43 0.20 -4.57
C THR A 190 16.96 -1.23 -4.87
N ALA A 191 16.00 -1.75 -4.10
CA ALA A 191 15.46 -3.09 -4.31
C ALA A 191 14.72 -3.23 -5.65
N TYR A 192 13.96 -2.22 -6.06
CA TYR A 192 13.35 -2.19 -7.39
C TYR A 192 14.39 -2.07 -8.51
N GLN A 193 15.35 -1.16 -8.38
CA GLN A 193 16.40 -0.95 -9.39
C GLN A 193 17.28 -2.19 -9.60
N THR A 194 17.50 -2.97 -8.54
CA THR A 194 18.27 -4.22 -8.58
C THR A 194 17.43 -5.44 -8.91
N TYR A 195 16.13 -5.26 -9.22
CA TYR A 195 15.16 -6.33 -9.50
C TYR A 195 15.00 -7.35 -8.35
N ASN A 196 15.41 -7.00 -7.13
CA ASN A 196 15.21 -7.80 -5.93
C ASN A 196 13.79 -7.66 -5.38
N LEU A 197 13.11 -6.57 -5.73
CA LEU A 197 11.70 -6.34 -5.46
C LEU A 197 10.95 -6.17 -6.78
N GLY A 198 9.87 -6.93 -6.94
CA GLY A 198 8.94 -6.81 -8.07
C GLY A 198 7.58 -6.31 -7.59
N TRP A 199 6.88 -5.57 -8.46
CA TRP A 199 5.49 -5.17 -8.19
C TRP A 199 4.55 -6.33 -8.49
N ILE A 200 3.92 -6.88 -7.45
CA ILE A 200 2.96 -7.98 -7.57
C ILE A 200 1.63 -7.48 -6.99
N PRO A 201 0.59 -7.25 -7.82
CA PRO A 201 -0.70 -6.74 -7.35
C PRO A 201 -1.29 -7.60 -6.22
N GLY A 202 -1.70 -6.95 -5.14
CA GLY A 202 -2.29 -7.61 -3.97
C GLY A 202 -1.27 -8.18 -2.96
N TYR A 203 0.02 -8.09 -3.25
CA TYR A 203 1.09 -8.52 -2.36
C TYR A 203 1.81 -7.31 -1.77
N VAL A 204 2.24 -7.44 -0.52
CA VAL A 204 2.97 -6.44 0.24
C VAL A 204 4.30 -6.97 0.74
N THR A 205 5.21 -6.05 1.02
CA THR A 205 6.44 -6.30 1.78
C THR A 205 6.54 -5.30 2.94
N TYR A 206 6.94 -5.79 4.10
CA TYR A 206 7.17 -4.94 5.28
C TYR A 206 8.63 -4.52 5.34
N TRP A 207 8.88 -3.26 5.68
CA TRP A 207 10.21 -2.68 5.74
C TRP A 207 10.41 -1.89 7.02
N SER A 208 11.61 -1.94 7.58
CA SER A 208 12.05 -1.01 8.62
C SER A 208 13.57 -0.92 8.69
N GLY A 209 14.14 0.23 9.00
CA GLY A 209 15.59 0.35 9.11
C GLY A 209 16.31 0.19 7.77
N GLY A 210 15.66 0.47 6.64
CA GLY A 210 16.19 0.13 5.32
C GLY A 210 16.27 -1.38 5.04
N GLN A 211 15.66 -2.23 5.87
CA GLN A 211 15.67 -3.68 5.72
C GLN A 211 14.27 -4.20 5.36
N GLN A 212 14.23 -5.10 4.37
CA GLN A 212 13.04 -5.88 4.06
C GLN A 212 12.82 -6.94 5.16
N LEU A 213 11.68 -6.86 5.85
CA LEU A 213 11.30 -7.73 6.96
C LEU A 213 10.56 -8.99 6.48
N SER A 214 9.90 -8.90 5.31
CA SER A 214 9.12 -10.00 4.76
C SER A 214 9.30 -10.17 3.26
N GLU A 215 9.27 -11.42 2.80
CA GLU A 215 9.03 -11.72 1.38
C GLU A 215 7.63 -11.22 0.95
N PRO A 216 7.42 -10.94 -0.36
CA PRO A 216 6.12 -10.55 -0.89
C PRO A 216 5.01 -11.54 -0.50
N ARG A 217 3.94 -11.04 0.12
CA ARG A 217 2.80 -11.86 0.58
C ARG A 217 1.50 -11.06 0.60
N ALA A 218 0.35 -11.71 0.62
CA ALA A 218 -0.93 -11.02 0.81
C ALA A 218 -0.91 -10.23 2.13
N PHE A 219 -1.50 -9.04 2.13
CA PHE A 219 -1.57 -8.22 3.35
C PHE A 219 -2.46 -8.88 4.40
N ASP A 220 -1.94 -9.00 5.61
CA ASP A 220 -2.68 -9.44 6.78
C ASP A 220 -2.59 -8.38 7.89
N TRP A 221 -3.74 -8.06 8.48
CA TRP A 221 -3.85 -6.98 9.47
C TRP A 221 -3.15 -7.35 10.79
N HIS A 222 -3.19 -8.63 11.17
CA HIS A 222 -2.55 -9.09 12.40
C HIS A 222 -1.03 -9.12 12.25
N GLU A 223 -0.54 -9.61 11.11
CA GLU A 223 0.89 -9.58 10.75
C GLU A 223 1.42 -8.14 10.70
N PHE A 224 0.69 -7.23 10.05
CA PHE A 224 1.04 -5.81 10.03
C PHE A 224 1.20 -5.24 11.44
N LEU A 225 0.22 -5.47 12.33
CA LEU A 225 0.29 -4.97 13.70
C LEU A 225 1.45 -5.56 14.50
N MET A 226 1.74 -6.84 14.29
CA MET A 226 2.87 -7.49 14.92
C MET A 226 4.18 -6.85 14.49
N TRP A 227 4.39 -6.67 13.18
CA TRP A 227 5.59 -6.02 12.65
C TRP A 227 5.70 -4.56 13.10
N ASN A 228 4.61 -3.80 13.00
CA ASN A 228 4.57 -2.41 13.42
C ASN A 228 4.90 -2.26 14.91
N HIS A 229 4.36 -3.13 15.76
CA HIS A 229 4.70 -3.14 17.18
C HIS A 229 6.18 -3.44 17.44
N TYR A 230 6.71 -4.48 16.79
CA TYR A 230 8.09 -4.95 17.02
C TYR A 230 9.15 -3.96 16.51
N TYR A 231 8.88 -3.28 15.39
CA TYR A 231 9.80 -2.37 14.71
C TYR A 231 9.49 -0.89 14.95
N HIS A 232 8.80 -0.56 16.05
CA HIS A 232 8.51 0.84 16.40
C HIS A 232 7.81 1.62 15.28
N GLY A 233 6.80 1.04 14.67
CA GLY A 233 6.29 1.48 13.36
C GLY A 233 5.54 2.81 13.32
N TRP A 234 5.75 3.69 14.29
CA TRP A 234 5.59 5.13 14.19
C TRP A 234 6.85 5.83 13.62
N ARG A 235 7.97 5.11 13.48
CA ARG A 235 9.24 5.56 12.88
C ARG A 235 9.76 4.51 11.91
N ASP A 236 10.23 4.96 10.76
CA ASP A 236 10.99 4.17 9.81
C ASP A 236 10.38 2.80 9.50
N PHE A 237 9.05 2.74 9.42
CA PHE A 237 8.30 1.54 9.06
C PHE A 237 7.46 1.82 7.83
N TRP A 238 7.46 0.88 6.91
CA TRP A 238 6.81 1.04 5.62
C TRP A 238 6.18 -0.25 5.14
N VAL A 239 5.00 -0.15 4.53
CA VAL A 239 4.34 -1.26 3.84
C VAL A 239 4.35 -0.98 2.35
N GLU A 240 5.23 -1.67 1.62
CA GLU A 240 5.35 -1.52 0.17
C GLU A 240 4.40 -2.47 -0.55
N GLY A 241 3.75 -1.99 -1.62
CA GLY A 241 2.79 -2.79 -2.40
C GLY A 241 1.32 -2.62 -1.97
N VAL A 242 1.02 -1.77 -0.99
CA VAL A 242 -0.38 -1.39 -0.68
C VAL A 242 -0.87 -0.40 -1.73
N PRO A 243 -1.91 -0.73 -2.51
CA PRO A 243 -2.53 0.26 -3.39
C PRO A 243 -3.31 1.25 -2.53
N ILE A 244 -2.72 2.43 -2.32
CA ILE A 244 -3.26 3.55 -1.53
C ILE A 244 -4.72 3.88 -1.94
N ALA A 245 -5.08 3.71 -3.21
CA ALA A 245 -6.40 4.08 -3.72
C ALA A 245 -7.48 2.97 -3.62
N LEU A 246 -7.18 1.76 -3.13
CA LEU A 246 -8.08 0.59 -3.31
C LEU A 246 -8.64 -0.05 -2.03
N ARG A 247 -8.45 0.54 -0.85
CA ARG A 247 -8.94 -0.09 0.40
C ARG A 247 -10.30 0.37 0.91
N CYS A 248 -10.79 1.53 0.47
CA CYS A 248 -12.11 2.01 0.89
C CYS A 248 -13.28 1.34 0.13
N ILE A 249 -13.02 0.59 -0.96
CA ILE A 249 -14.09 0.11 -1.88
C ILE A 249 -14.29 -1.41 -1.83
N LEU A 250 -13.34 -2.18 -1.31
CA LEU A 250 -13.52 -3.63 -1.16
C LEU A 250 -13.88 -3.93 0.30
N PRO A 251 -15.09 -4.45 0.59
CA PRO A 251 -15.31 -5.06 1.89
C PRO A 251 -14.23 -6.12 2.11
N PRO A 252 -13.78 -6.37 3.36
CA PRO A 252 -12.92 -7.51 3.62
C PRO A 252 -13.57 -8.72 2.95
N PRO A 253 -12.84 -9.49 2.10
CA PRO A 253 -13.41 -10.68 1.51
C PRO A 253 -13.98 -11.49 2.65
N ASP A 254 -15.28 -11.81 2.56
CA ASP A 254 -16.00 -12.59 3.55
C ASP A 254 -15.09 -13.78 3.92
N TYR A 255 -14.58 -13.80 5.16
CA TYR A 255 -13.66 -14.83 5.66
C TYR A 255 -14.36 -16.20 5.81
N THR A 256 -15.23 -16.56 4.87
CA THR A 256 -15.61 -17.94 4.65
C THR A 256 -14.44 -18.62 3.93
N LEU A 257 -13.54 -19.17 4.75
CA LEU A 257 -12.54 -20.14 4.28
C LEU A 257 -13.22 -21.11 3.30
N PRO A 258 -12.65 -21.40 2.12
CA PRO A 258 -13.19 -22.43 1.27
C PRO A 258 -13.25 -23.73 2.06
N PRO A 259 -14.29 -24.57 1.90
CA PRO A 259 -14.38 -25.86 2.56
C PRO A 259 -13.32 -26.81 1.98
N SER A 260 -12.06 -26.63 2.41
CA SER A 260 -10.97 -27.53 2.10
C SER A 260 -10.94 -28.66 3.12
N ARG A 261 -11.47 -29.79 2.66
CA ARG A 261 -11.29 -31.17 3.11
C ARG A 261 -10.07 -31.38 4.01
N ARG A 262 -10.24 -31.28 5.32
CA ARG A 262 -9.58 -32.15 6.30
C ARG A 262 -10.58 -32.48 7.37
N ASN A 263 -10.75 -33.78 7.65
CA ASN A 263 -11.31 -34.25 8.91
C ASN A 263 -10.42 -33.73 10.04
N VAL A 264 -10.72 -32.52 10.51
CA VAL A 264 -10.15 -31.98 11.74
C VAL A 264 -11.18 -32.25 12.81
N ASP A 265 -10.78 -33.04 13.77
CA ASP A 265 -11.52 -33.41 14.97
C ASP A 265 -12.16 -32.17 15.64
N LEU A 266 -13.48 -32.06 15.53
CA LEU A 266 -14.28 -30.96 16.06
C LEU A 266 -14.39 -30.98 17.59
N THR A 267 -13.81 -31.97 18.28
CA THR A 267 -13.79 -32.01 19.75
C THR A 267 -12.59 -31.28 20.36
N ARG A 268 -11.69 -30.72 19.54
CA ARG A 268 -10.59 -29.92 20.07
C ARG A 268 -11.13 -28.50 20.35
N PRO A 269 -11.12 -28.02 21.60
CA PRO A 269 -11.53 -26.65 21.88
C PRO A 269 -10.71 -25.70 21.01
N GLN A 270 -11.38 -24.80 20.30
CA GLN A 270 -10.70 -23.66 19.68
C GLN A 270 -9.81 -23.07 20.76
N ARG A 271 -8.49 -23.06 20.51
CA ARG A 271 -7.61 -22.22 21.31
C ARG A 271 -8.13 -20.82 21.09
N GLU A 272 -8.83 -20.27 22.08
CA GLU A 272 -9.02 -18.84 22.22
C GLU A 272 -7.59 -18.28 22.19
N TYR A 273 -7.20 -17.74 21.04
CA TYR A 273 -6.05 -16.88 20.99
C TYR A 273 -6.36 -15.76 21.98
N PRO A 274 -5.45 -15.44 22.93
CA PRO A 274 -5.69 -14.32 23.82
C PRO A 274 -6.04 -13.12 22.93
N LEU A 275 -7.17 -12.47 23.21
CA LEU A 275 -7.58 -11.24 22.56
C LEU A 275 -6.41 -10.28 22.62
N TYR A 276 -5.59 -10.25 21.56
CA TYR A 276 -4.58 -9.24 21.36
C TYR A 276 -5.37 -7.94 21.32
N HIS A 277 -5.33 -7.21 22.42
CA HIS A 277 -5.91 -5.89 22.47
C HIS A 277 -5.12 -5.10 21.44
N SER A 278 -5.77 -4.69 20.36
CA SER A 278 -5.12 -3.94 19.32
C SER A 278 -4.43 -2.72 19.93
N HIS A 279 -3.14 -2.59 19.61
CA HIS A 279 -2.33 -1.44 20.03
C HIS A 279 -2.55 -0.24 19.12
N VAL A 280 -3.53 -0.31 18.21
CA VAL A 280 -3.97 0.82 17.40
C VAL A 280 -4.76 1.78 18.29
N PRO A 281 -4.48 3.09 18.24
CA PRO A 281 -5.33 4.07 18.89
C PRO A 281 -6.77 3.92 18.43
N ARG A 282 -7.67 3.80 19.40
CA ARG A 282 -9.11 3.72 19.18
C ARG A 282 -9.72 5.10 19.28
N VAL A 283 -10.43 5.53 18.25
CA VAL A 283 -11.10 6.82 18.20
C VAL A 283 -12.60 6.63 18.01
N ALA A 284 -13.40 7.04 18.98
CA ALA A 284 -14.83 7.17 18.71
C ALA A 284 -15.00 8.43 17.85
N VAL A 285 -15.46 8.27 16.62
CA VAL A 285 -15.67 9.38 15.70
C VAL A 285 -17.16 9.69 15.68
N ALA A 286 -17.54 10.94 15.91
CA ALA A 286 -18.88 11.40 15.60
C ALA A 286 -18.87 11.88 14.15
N ALA A 287 -19.42 11.07 13.24
CA ALA A 287 -19.51 11.48 11.85
C ALA A 287 -20.68 12.46 11.73
N LYS A 288 -20.37 13.76 11.64
CA LYS A 288 -21.38 14.73 11.22
C LYS A 288 -21.40 14.70 9.70
N LEU A 289 -22.19 13.79 9.13
CA LEU A 289 -22.39 13.72 7.68
C LEU A 289 -23.09 15.00 7.23
N PRO A 290 -22.43 15.92 6.49
CA PRO A 290 -23.10 17.12 6.02
C PRO A 290 -24.17 16.73 5.00
N HIS A 291 -25.43 16.71 5.44
CA HIS A 291 -26.62 16.66 4.60
C HIS A 291 -26.61 15.59 3.50
N ALA A 292 -26.47 14.32 3.89
CA ALA A 292 -26.78 13.18 3.02
C ALA A 292 -28.31 13.11 2.73
N GLY A 293 -28.83 14.02 1.90
CA GLY A 293 -30.08 13.83 1.16
C GLY A 293 -31.40 14.15 1.88
N GLU A 294 -31.45 15.06 2.84
CA GLU A 294 -32.75 15.51 3.36
C GLU A 294 -33.44 16.52 2.42
N GLU A 295 -34.28 16.01 1.52
CA GLU A 295 -35.53 16.72 1.24
C GLU A 295 -36.30 16.83 2.57
N LYS A 296 -36.60 18.06 2.98
CA LYS A 296 -37.42 18.37 4.15
C LYS A 296 -38.85 17.84 3.95
N ILE A 297 -39.08 16.56 4.18
CA ILE A 297 -40.42 16.04 4.38
C ILE A 297 -40.78 16.29 5.84
N SER A 298 -41.52 17.37 6.09
CA SER A 298 -42.19 17.59 7.37
C SER A 298 -43.06 16.38 7.69
N ARG A 299 -42.73 15.66 8.77
CA ARG A 299 -43.54 14.60 9.34
C ARG A 299 -43.80 14.91 10.80
N ASP A 300 -44.91 15.61 11.04
CA ASP A 300 -45.62 15.53 12.31
C ASP A 300 -46.17 14.10 12.44
N ILE A 301 -45.43 13.23 13.13
CA ILE A 301 -45.94 11.92 13.58
C ILE A 301 -45.95 11.91 15.11
N PRO A 302 -47.11 11.67 15.75
CA PRO A 302 -47.18 11.53 17.20
C PRO A 302 -46.50 10.23 17.65
N VAL A 303 -45.49 10.35 18.52
CA VAL A 303 -44.77 9.23 19.11
C VAL A 303 -45.64 8.54 20.15
N THR A 304 -45.89 7.24 19.97
CA THR A 304 -46.48 6.38 21.01
C THR A 304 -45.34 5.61 21.71
N PRO A 305 -45.28 5.57 23.06
CA PRO A 305 -44.18 4.92 23.77
C PRO A 305 -44.29 3.39 23.68
N GLY A 306 -43.32 2.75 23.01
CA GLY A 306 -43.15 1.30 22.96
C GLY A 306 -42.36 0.74 24.16
N PRO A 307 -42.47 -0.57 24.43
CA PRO A 307 -41.95 -1.19 25.66
C PRO A 307 -40.42 -1.31 25.66
N LYS A 308 -39.85 -1.08 26.85
CA LYS A 308 -38.40 -1.14 27.13
C LYS A 308 -37.86 -2.55 26.87
N ARG A 309 -36.99 -2.68 25.86
CA ARG A 309 -36.19 -3.90 25.63
C ARG A 309 -35.02 -3.93 26.62
N THR A 310 -34.87 -5.06 27.29
CA THR A 310 -33.74 -5.42 28.14
C THR A 310 -32.46 -5.54 27.31
N SER A 311 -31.44 -4.77 27.67
CA SER A 311 -30.12 -4.79 27.04
C SER A 311 -29.31 -6.02 27.46
N VAL A 312 -28.58 -6.59 26.50
CA VAL A 312 -27.48 -7.54 26.73
C VAL A 312 -26.28 -6.75 27.29
N PRO A 313 -25.46 -7.29 28.22
CA PRO A 313 -24.29 -6.58 28.72
C PRO A 313 -23.24 -6.45 27.61
N LEU A 314 -23.18 -5.29 26.97
CA LEU A 314 -22.03 -4.87 26.17
C LEU A 314 -20.88 -4.57 27.13
N ASP A 315 -19.65 -4.95 26.79
CA ASP A 315 -18.44 -4.58 27.54
C ASP A 315 -18.35 -3.05 27.71
N THR A 316 -18.77 -2.54 28.87
CA THR A 316 -18.91 -1.10 29.15
C THR A 316 -17.60 -0.48 29.63
N ARG A 317 -16.49 -0.75 28.97
CA ARG A 317 -15.36 0.19 29.03
C ARG A 317 -15.81 1.45 28.30
N THR A 318 -16.18 2.48 29.06
CA THR A 318 -16.60 3.79 28.54
C THR A 318 -15.57 4.30 27.51
N PRO A 319 -15.92 4.31 26.21
CA PRO A 319 -15.01 4.79 25.18
C PRO A 319 -14.72 6.28 25.43
N TYR A 320 -13.51 6.70 25.03
CA TYR A 320 -12.98 8.07 25.03
C TYR A 320 -14.08 9.13 25.19
N LYS A 321 -14.25 9.62 26.43
CA LYS A 321 -15.23 10.66 26.73
C LYS A 321 -14.67 11.94 26.08
N HIS A 322 -15.31 12.38 25.00
CA HIS A 322 -15.19 13.72 24.40
C HIS A 322 -14.02 13.99 23.44
N MET A 323 -13.73 13.09 22.49
CA MET A 323 -12.94 13.49 21.32
C MET A 323 -13.85 13.48 20.10
N PHE A 324 -14.35 14.66 19.76
CA PHE A 324 -15.00 14.90 18.47
C PHE A 324 -13.87 15.22 17.49
N ILE A 325 -13.28 14.18 16.89
CA ILE A 325 -12.44 14.42 15.71
C ILE A 325 -13.40 14.73 14.58
N TRP A 326 -13.30 15.95 14.08
CA TRP A 326 -13.99 16.37 12.88
C TRP A 326 -13.23 15.75 11.73
N LEU A 327 -13.76 14.64 11.21
CA LEU A 327 -13.35 14.19 9.90
C LEU A 327 -13.97 15.17 8.92
N ASN A 328 -13.14 16.03 8.34
CA ASN A 328 -13.58 16.85 7.23
C ASN A 328 -13.77 15.90 6.05
N ASP A 329 -14.99 15.43 5.90
CA ASP A 329 -15.46 14.83 4.66
C ASP A 329 -15.64 15.96 3.65
N ASP A 330 -14.52 16.50 3.16
CA ASP A 330 -14.55 17.31 1.97
C ASP A 330 -15.09 16.41 0.87
N THR A 331 -16.25 16.78 0.34
CA THR A 331 -17.10 16.03 -0.63
C THR A 331 -16.42 15.52 -1.92
N GLY A 332 -15.09 15.55 -2.02
CA GLY A 332 -14.31 14.91 -3.08
C GLY A 332 -12.96 14.31 -2.65
N SER A 333 -12.65 14.16 -1.35
CA SER A 333 -11.42 13.48 -0.92
C SER A 333 -11.62 11.96 -0.90
N ASP A 334 -10.71 11.22 -1.53
CA ASP A 334 -10.70 9.75 -1.49
C ASP A 334 -10.19 9.18 -0.15
N ILE A 335 -9.57 10.03 0.69
CA ILE A 335 -8.97 9.64 1.96
C ILE A 335 -9.38 10.58 3.09
N CYS A 336 -9.59 9.96 4.27
CA CYS A 336 -9.83 10.66 5.52
C CYS A 336 -8.56 11.42 5.95
N THR A 337 -8.72 12.66 6.39
CA THR A 337 -7.61 13.49 6.90
C THR A 337 -7.83 13.87 8.36
N ILE A 338 -6.73 14.01 9.13
CA ILE A 338 -6.71 14.65 10.46
C ILE A 338 -5.51 15.59 10.56
N THR A 339 -5.54 16.56 11.46
CA THR A 339 -4.40 17.47 11.67
C THR A 339 -3.29 16.80 12.51
N GLU A 340 -2.07 17.36 12.46
CA GLU A 340 -0.99 16.93 13.35
C GLU A 340 -1.37 17.11 14.82
N ARG A 341 -2.07 18.19 15.17
CA ARG A 341 -2.60 18.43 16.51
C ARG A 341 -3.57 17.35 16.95
N ASP A 342 -4.54 16.97 16.11
CA ASP A 342 -5.51 15.92 16.44
C ASP A 342 -4.80 14.59 16.71
N LYS A 343 -3.78 14.28 15.90
CA LYS A 343 -2.93 13.10 16.10
C LYS A 343 -2.17 13.18 17.43
N ASP A 344 -1.60 14.33 17.77
CA ASP A 344 -0.84 14.48 19.01
C ASP A 344 -1.76 14.38 20.25
N ASP A 345 -2.96 14.95 20.18
CA ASP A 345 -4.00 14.81 21.20
C ASP A 345 -4.45 13.34 21.36
N LEU A 346 -4.62 12.63 20.24
CA LEU A 346 -4.90 11.19 20.23
C LEU A 346 -3.84 10.38 20.97
N VAL A 347 -2.56 10.68 20.73
CA VAL A 347 -1.43 10.01 21.37
C VAL A 347 -1.38 10.33 22.87
N ALA A 348 -1.56 11.60 23.24
CA ALA A 348 -1.57 12.05 24.63
C ALA A 348 -2.68 11.36 25.44
N GLN A 349 -3.89 11.31 24.90
CA GLN A 349 -5.03 10.65 25.55
C GLN A 349 -4.82 9.15 25.71
N THR A 350 -4.31 8.49 24.67
CA THR A 350 -4.03 7.04 24.73
C THR A 350 -2.95 6.72 25.77
N SER A 351 -1.93 7.58 25.88
CA SER A 351 -0.83 7.42 26.83
C SER A 351 -1.24 7.63 28.29
N SER A 352 -2.13 8.60 28.56
CA SER A 352 -2.54 8.95 29.95
C SER A 352 -3.35 7.85 30.66
N ARG A 353 -4.10 7.03 29.93
CA ARG A 353 -5.04 6.06 30.52
C ARG A 353 -4.39 4.77 31.02
N ARG A 354 -3.14 4.48 30.65
CA ARG A 354 -2.44 3.25 31.06
C ARG A 354 -1.02 3.56 31.53
N PRO A 355 -0.85 4.24 32.68
CA PRO A 355 0.47 4.62 33.18
C PRO A 355 1.39 3.42 33.41
N ASN A 356 0.81 2.24 33.67
CA ASN A 356 1.53 0.98 33.92
C ASN A 356 1.42 -0.03 32.77
N ALA A 357 0.87 0.34 31.60
CA ALA A 357 0.97 -0.57 30.47
C ALA A 357 2.44 -0.66 30.04
N PRO A 358 3.00 -1.88 29.90
CA PRO A 358 4.41 -2.06 29.50
C PRO A 358 4.70 -1.50 28.11
N HIS A 359 3.67 -1.11 27.35
CA HIS A 359 3.77 -0.51 26.03
C HIS A 359 2.90 0.75 25.98
N ARG A 360 3.51 1.93 26.16
CA ARG A 360 2.86 3.19 25.78
C ARG A 360 2.67 3.18 24.26
N CYS A 361 1.46 3.44 23.78
CA CYS A 361 1.25 3.72 22.35
C CYS A 361 2.02 4.99 22.00
N LEU A 362 3.11 4.84 21.25
CA LEU A 362 3.97 5.95 20.84
C LEU A 362 3.46 6.68 19.60
N GLY A 363 2.35 6.22 19.02
CA GLY A 363 1.72 6.80 17.84
C GLY A 363 0.74 5.81 17.21
N PRO A 364 -0.18 6.28 16.33
CA PRO A 364 -0.85 5.39 15.40
C PRO A 364 0.16 4.76 14.42
N PRO A 365 -0.03 3.48 14.01
CA PRO A 365 0.84 2.79 13.05
C PRO A 365 0.99 3.55 11.73
N LEU A 366 2.22 3.86 11.31
CA LEU A 366 2.51 4.40 9.99
C LEU A 366 2.33 3.31 8.92
N LEU A 367 1.52 3.59 7.91
CA LEU A 367 1.30 2.73 6.74
C LEU A 367 2.24 3.10 5.59
N GLY A 368 2.46 4.40 5.41
CA GLY A 368 3.30 4.94 4.35
C GLY A 368 3.00 6.42 4.13
N TYR A 369 3.18 6.87 2.90
CA TYR A 369 2.89 8.24 2.47
C TYR A 369 2.03 8.22 1.22
N ILE A 370 1.24 9.27 1.06
CA ILE A 370 0.42 9.52 -0.12
C ILE A 370 0.82 10.85 -0.75
N ARG A 371 0.63 10.98 -2.05
CA ARG A 371 0.76 12.27 -2.72
C ARG A 371 -0.60 12.95 -2.74
N VAL A 372 -0.70 14.10 -2.10
CA VAL A 372 -1.88 14.97 -2.13
C VAL A 372 -1.60 16.08 -3.12
N ALA A 373 -2.55 16.34 -4.02
CA ALA A 373 -2.50 17.48 -4.94
C ALA A 373 -3.46 18.55 -4.42
N SER A 374 -2.96 19.78 -4.28
CA SER A 374 -3.78 20.92 -3.90
C SER A 374 -4.51 21.50 -5.11
N ALA A 375 -5.49 22.38 -4.86
CA ALA A 375 -6.19 23.10 -5.91
C ALA A 375 -5.26 24.03 -6.73
N SER A 376 -4.10 24.43 -6.19
CA SER A 376 -3.09 25.21 -6.94
C SER A 376 -2.31 24.37 -7.94
N GLY A 377 -2.47 23.04 -7.91
CA GLY A 377 -1.68 22.09 -8.71
C GLY A 377 -0.33 21.75 -8.09
N GLU A 378 -0.01 22.32 -6.92
CA GLU A 378 1.11 21.86 -6.11
C GLU A 378 0.80 20.48 -5.53
N SER A 379 1.83 19.66 -5.36
CA SER A 379 1.67 18.35 -4.73
C SER A 379 2.67 18.19 -3.60
N HIS A 380 2.21 17.69 -2.47
CA HIS A 380 3.02 17.33 -1.31
C HIS A 380 2.71 15.91 -0.87
N PHE A 381 3.57 15.35 -0.04
CA PHE A 381 3.38 14.05 0.57
C PHE A 381 2.87 14.16 2.00
N GLU A 382 1.82 13.42 2.31
CA GLU A 382 1.27 13.32 3.67
C GLU A 382 1.48 11.90 4.22
N PRO A 383 1.90 11.75 5.49
CA PRO A 383 2.00 10.44 6.10
C PRO A 383 0.60 9.88 6.36
N VAL A 384 0.43 8.60 6.07
CA VAL A 384 -0.81 7.86 6.30
C VAL A 384 -0.63 6.88 7.44
N VAL A 385 -1.56 6.92 8.38
CA VAL A 385 -1.59 6.07 9.56
C VAL A 385 -2.86 5.24 9.61
N ALA A 386 -2.81 4.14 10.36
CA ALA A 386 -3.98 3.31 10.64
C ALA A 386 -4.65 3.77 11.94
N LEU A 387 -5.96 4.04 11.90
CA LEU A 387 -6.78 4.33 13.07
C LEU A 387 -7.94 3.35 13.21
N GLU A 388 -8.12 2.80 14.41
CA GLU A 388 -9.33 2.06 14.74
C GLU A 388 -10.43 3.04 15.09
N ILE A 389 -11.48 3.09 14.29
CA ILE A 389 -12.61 3.98 14.50
C ILE A 389 -13.88 3.21 14.84
N ASN A 390 -14.78 3.89 15.55
CA ASN A 390 -16.17 3.50 15.60
C ASN A 390 -17.02 4.76 15.40
N CYS A 391 -17.79 4.77 14.31
CA CYS A 391 -18.63 5.89 13.96
C CYS A 391 -19.86 5.94 14.84
N ARG A 392 -20.23 7.13 15.31
CA ARG A 392 -21.49 7.41 15.99
C ARG A 392 -22.39 8.24 15.10
N SER A 393 -23.69 7.94 15.14
CA SER A 393 -24.74 8.78 14.57
C SER A 393 -24.84 10.11 15.34
N GLU A 394 -25.61 11.05 14.80
CA GLU A 394 -25.91 12.31 15.48
C GLU A 394 -26.60 12.11 16.84
N ASP A 395 -27.43 11.08 16.96
CA ASP A 395 -28.08 10.66 18.21
C ASP A 395 -27.11 9.98 19.20
N GLY A 396 -25.86 9.77 18.79
CA GLY A 396 -24.82 9.15 19.60
C GLY A 396 -24.82 7.61 19.53
N ASP A 397 -25.67 6.98 18.73
CA ASP A 397 -25.69 5.53 18.55
C ASP A 397 -24.49 5.05 17.74
N LEU A 398 -23.94 3.88 18.09
CA LEU A 398 -22.86 3.28 17.30
C LEU A 398 -23.39 2.85 15.93
N MET A 399 -22.83 3.40 14.86
CA MET A 399 -23.15 3.02 13.49
C MET A 399 -22.55 1.66 13.14
N LEU A 400 -21.44 1.29 13.77
CA LEU A 400 -20.78 0.00 13.57
C LEU A 400 -20.82 -0.84 14.85
N LYS A 401 -21.22 -2.11 14.69
CA LYS A 401 -21.22 -3.10 15.78
C LYS A 401 -19.81 -3.44 16.28
N LYS A 402 -18.79 -3.17 15.46
CA LYS A 402 -17.38 -3.45 15.72
C LYS A 402 -16.55 -2.22 15.37
N TRP A 403 -15.42 -2.08 16.04
CA TRP A 403 -14.37 -1.15 15.62
C TRP A 403 -13.84 -1.61 14.26
N ASP A 404 -13.61 -0.66 13.37
CA ASP A 404 -13.03 -0.91 12.06
C ASP A 404 -11.76 -0.08 11.90
N VAL A 405 -10.84 -0.51 11.04
CA VAL A 405 -9.62 0.24 10.80
C VAL A 405 -9.73 1.01 9.50
N ILE A 406 -9.48 2.31 9.59
CA ILE A 406 -9.37 3.18 8.42
C ILE A 406 -7.95 3.71 8.26
N GLU A 407 -7.64 4.08 7.02
CA GLU A 407 -6.41 4.77 6.64
C GLU A 407 -6.69 6.27 6.73
N VAL A 408 -5.80 6.99 7.42
CA VAL A 408 -5.98 8.43 7.69
C VAL A 408 -4.69 9.15 7.35
N ALA A 409 -4.78 10.14 6.45
CA ALA A 409 -3.69 11.05 6.16
C ALA A 409 -3.56 12.11 7.25
N ILE A 410 -2.33 12.46 7.61
CA ILE A 410 -2.06 13.49 8.60
C ILE A 410 -1.65 14.77 7.87
N ALA A 411 -2.55 15.75 7.88
CA ALA A 411 -2.31 17.07 7.33
C ALA A 411 -1.55 17.96 8.34
N PRO A 412 -0.70 18.89 7.85
CA PRO A 412 -0.06 19.88 8.71
C PRO A 412 -1.09 20.84 9.33
N ASP A 413 -0.85 21.29 10.57
CA ASP A 413 -1.73 22.23 11.30
C ASP A 413 -1.97 23.57 10.58
N ASN A 414 -1.05 23.96 9.70
CA ASN A 414 -1.08 25.25 8.99
C ASN A 414 -1.82 25.19 7.66
N ASN A 415 -2.46 24.05 7.33
CA ASN A 415 -3.35 24.02 6.19
C ASN A 415 -4.63 24.76 6.55
N ASP A 416 -4.67 26.07 6.30
CA ASP A 416 -5.87 26.91 6.25
C ASP A 416 -6.85 26.49 5.11
N PHE A 417 -6.68 25.27 4.56
CA PHE A 417 -7.40 24.73 3.42
C PHE A 417 -8.64 23.91 3.79
N CYS A 418 -9.00 23.85 5.07
CA CYS A 418 -10.21 23.18 5.56
C CYS A 418 -11.30 24.19 5.96
#